data_AF-A0A7S2CTI5-F1
#
_entry.id   AF-A0A7S2CTI5-F1
#
_cell.length_a   1.000
_cell.length_b   1.000
_cell.length_c   1.000
_cell.angle_alpha   90.00
_cell.angle_beta   90.00
_cell.angle_gamma   90.00
#
_symmetry.space_group_name_H-M   'P 1'
#
loop_
_entity.id
_entity.type
_entity.pdbx_description
1 polymer ?
#
loop_
_entity_poly.entity_id
_entity_poly.type
_entity_poly.pdbx_seq_one_letter_code
_entity_poly.pdbx_strand_id
1 'polypeptide(L)'
;MTQSSFVWMILFSLLTVWSVQGIVISRTSRRHFIAVISAPAIWGSKMTPSSAKVDVDDISRLKLGLAQLDILLADWDSATLNCKYAEVNKQLLEDKNKEALLDAATQNAMFDKGSTKSICKRDPEIVRLVLGLTDKIKGKSGPPAMFATPGIYRTDETEFYLVGADKLIEMGLKTLDDNFDAYVSAQERWIEAKSALNGMSYVSGVADLGAILQASDAKSPSNSGYLDASKLYAEQCRDSLKIVVGLLGL
;
A
#
# COMPACT_ATOMS: atom_id res chain seq x y z
N MET A 1 -12.89 5.85 62.19
CA MET A 1 -12.37 5.05 61.05
C MET A 1 -13.55 4.75 60.15
N THR A 2 -13.67 5.52 59.08
CA THR A 2 -14.94 5.83 58.41
C THR A 2 -15.16 4.98 57.17
N GLN A 3 -16.34 4.39 57.12
CA GLN A 3 -16.88 3.42 56.17
C GLN A 3 -17.29 4.05 54.83
N SER A 4 -16.53 5.07 54.35
CA SER A 4 -16.96 5.96 53.26
C SER A 4 -16.27 5.69 51.91
N SER A 5 -15.26 4.81 51.85
CA SER A 5 -14.40 4.69 50.67
C SER A 5 -14.72 3.49 49.76
N PHE A 6 -15.63 2.60 50.15
CA PHE A 6 -15.92 1.38 49.39
C PHE A 6 -17.08 1.50 48.38
N VAL A 7 -17.94 2.51 48.49
CA VAL A 7 -19.10 2.67 47.61
C VAL A 7 -18.72 3.27 46.24
N TRP A 8 -17.63 4.04 46.17
CA TRP A 8 -17.17 4.67 44.93
C TRP A 8 -16.46 3.72 43.96
N MET A 9 -15.99 2.55 44.40
CA MET A 9 -15.34 1.58 43.51
C MET A 9 -16.32 0.69 42.74
N ILE A 10 -17.53 0.47 43.25
CA ILE A 10 -18.54 -0.37 42.58
C ILE A 10 -19.31 0.43 41.51
N LEU A 11 -19.44 1.75 41.67
CA LEU A 11 -20.13 2.61 40.70
C LEU A 11 -19.30 2.94 39.45
N PHE A 12 -17.97 2.77 39.48
CA PHE A 12 -17.13 2.92 38.29
C PHE A 12 -17.03 1.66 37.42
N SER A 13 -17.51 0.51 37.92
CA SER A 13 -17.42 -0.79 37.23
C SER A 13 -18.60 -1.06 36.26
N LEU A 14 -19.60 -0.17 36.20
CA LEU A 14 -20.83 -0.37 35.41
C LEU A 14 -20.96 0.57 34.20
N LEU A 15 -19.92 1.35 33.87
CA LEU A 15 -19.95 2.32 32.75
C LEU A 15 -19.06 1.96 31.55
N THR A 16 -18.48 0.76 31.49
CA THR A 16 -17.74 0.26 30.31
C THR A 16 -18.49 -0.81 29.51
N VAL A 17 -19.81 -0.90 29.64
CA VAL A 17 -20.67 -1.67 28.72
C VAL A 17 -21.37 -0.68 27.79
N TRP A 18 -20.59 0.01 26.96
CA TRP A 18 -21.11 0.72 25.79
C TRP A 18 -20.67 -0.02 24.52
N SER A 19 -21.64 -0.75 23.99
CA SER A 19 -21.99 -0.72 22.57
C SER A 19 -20.92 -1.18 21.57
N VAL A 20 -20.70 -2.49 21.51
CA VAL A 20 -20.50 -3.15 20.20
C VAL A 20 -21.88 -3.49 19.67
N GLN A 21 -22.53 -2.51 19.04
CA GLN A 21 -23.65 -2.80 18.15
C GLN A 21 -23.09 -3.58 16.96
N GLY A 22 -23.25 -4.90 17.01
CA GLY A 22 -23.13 -5.75 15.86
C GLY A 22 -24.10 -5.27 14.79
N ILE A 23 -23.56 -4.84 13.65
CA ILE A 23 -24.33 -4.67 12.43
C ILE A 23 -24.69 -6.07 11.94
N VAL A 24 -25.81 -6.59 12.45
CA VAL A 24 -26.54 -7.68 11.84
C VAL A 24 -27.32 -7.07 10.68
N ILE A 25 -26.79 -7.17 9.46
CA ILE A 25 -27.57 -6.89 8.25
C ILE A 25 -28.62 -7.99 8.14
N SER A 26 -29.80 -7.72 8.70
CA SER A 26 -30.95 -8.61 8.57
C SER A 26 -31.41 -8.61 7.12
N ARG A 27 -31.15 -9.72 6.43
CA ARG A 27 -31.99 -10.19 5.33
C ARG A 27 -33.41 -10.30 5.85
N THR A 28 -34.30 -9.39 5.43
CA THR A 28 -35.68 -9.67 4.97
C THR A 28 -36.47 -8.38 4.83
N SER A 29 -36.84 -8.01 3.60
CA SER A 29 -38.26 -7.77 3.32
C SER A 29 -38.52 -7.84 1.82
N ARG A 30 -39.09 -8.99 1.43
CA ARG A 30 -39.86 -9.14 0.21
C ARG A 30 -41.03 -8.16 0.27
N ARG A 31 -41.29 -7.43 -0.82
CA ARG A 31 -42.57 -7.49 -1.56
C ARG A 31 -42.59 -6.51 -2.75
N HIS A 32 -42.82 -7.13 -3.90
CA HIS A 32 -43.51 -6.63 -5.09
C HIS A 32 -42.90 -5.46 -5.88
N PHE A 33 -42.29 -5.78 -7.02
CA PHE A 33 -42.94 -5.46 -8.29
C PHE A 33 -42.71 -6.58 -9.31
N ILE A 34 -43.82 -7.14 -9.77
CA ILE A 34 -43.90 -8.00 -10.94
C ILE A 34 -43.76 -7.07 -12.15
N ALA A 35 -42.71 -7.25 -12.94
CA ALA A 35 -42.69 -6.80 -14.32
C ALA A 35 -42.28 -8.01 -15.17
N VAL A 36 -43.31 -8.67 -15.70
CA VAL A 36 -43.20 -9.61 -16.80
C VAL A 36 -42.63 -8.84 -17.99
N ILE A 37 -41.37 -9.11 -18.33
CA ILE A 37 -40.83 -8.75 -19.65
C ILE A 37 -40.52 -10.07 -20.35
N SER A 38 -41.33 -10.30 -21.37
CA SER A 38 -41.20 -11.33 -22.40
C SER A 38 -39.78 -11.40 -22.96
N ALA A 39 -39.31 -12.63 -23.13
CA ALA A 39 -38.05 -12.99 -23.75
C ALA A 39 -37.84 -12.36 -25.13
N PRO A 40 -36.58 -12.28 -25.56
CA PRO A 40 -36.22 -13.02 -26.76
C PRO A 40 -35.17 -14.09 -26.43
N ALA A 41 -35.35 -15.24 -27.05
CA ALA A 41 -34.36 -16.30 -27.12
C ALA A 41 -33.09 -15.75 -27.78
N ILE A 42 -32.11 -15.37 -26.96
CA ILE A 42 -30.78 -14.99 -27.44
C ILE A 42 -30.04 -16.30 -27.71
N TRP A 43 -29.73 -16.51 -28.98
CA TRP A 43 -28.95 -17.61 -29.50
C TRP A 43 -27.73 -17.90 -28.63
N GLY A 44 -27.59 -19.18 -28.27
CA GLY A 44 -26.42 -19.72 -27.62
C GLY A 44 -25.18 -19.54 -28.48
N SER A 45 -24.44 -18.45 -28.23
CA SER A 45 -23.02 -18.43 -28.53
C SER A 45 -22.38 -19.47 -27.61
N LYS A 46 -22.04 -20.62 -28.19
CA LYS A 46 -21.08 -21.54 -27.57
C LYS A 46 -19.77 -20.78 -27.45
N MET A 47 -19.58 -20.07 -26.35
CA MET A 47 -18.27 -19.61 -25.93
C MET A 47 -17.47 -20.86 -25.60
N THR A 48 -16.73 -21.36 -26.60
CA THR A 48 -15.68 -22.34 -26.35
C THR A 48 -14.70 -21.68 -25.38
N PRO A 49 -14.47 -22.27 -24.19
CA PRO A 49 -13.48 -21.74 -23.26
C PRO A 49 -12.14 -21.78 -23.98
N SER A 50 -11.63 -20.61 -24.37
CA SER A 50 -10.25 -20.49 -24.82
C SER A 50 -9.39 -20.92 -23.63
N SER A 51 -8.75 -22.08 -23.76
CA SER A 51 -7.71 -22.52 -22.84
C SER A 51 -6.56 -21.54 -23.03
N ALA A 52 -6.62 -20.44 -22.27
CA ALA A 52 -5.57 -19.46 -22.20
C ALA A 52 -4.36 -20.17 -21.56
N LYS A 53 -3.42 -20.57 -22.41
CA LYS A 53 -2.11 -21.04 -21.96
C LYS A 53 -1.38 -19.82 -21.40
N VAL A 54 -0.83 -19.96 -20.19
CA VAL A 54 0.06 -18.96 -19.61
C VAL A 54 1.30 -18.87 -20.51
N ASP A 55 1.66 -17.67 -20.95
CA ASP A 55 2.84 -17.48 -21.77
C ASP A 55 4.11 -17.52 -20.91
N VAL A 56 5.24 -17.91 -21.50
CA VAL A 56 6.55 -17.89 -20.83
C VAL A 56 6.90 -16.47 -20.38
N ASP A 57 6.45 -15.47 -21.14
CA ASP A 57 6.60 -14.06 -20.82
C ASP A 57 5.89 -13.69 -19.50
N ASP A 58 4.67 -14.19 -19.28
CA ASP A 58 3.89 -13.94 -18.05
C ASP A 58 4.60 -14.47 -16.79
N ILE A 59 5.20 -15.67 -16.88
CA ILE A 59 5.96 -16.24 -15.76
C ILE A 59 7.22 -15.42 -15.49
N SER A 60 7.89 -14.97 -16.55
CA SER A 60 9.09 -14.13 -16.42
C SER A 60 8.76 -12.81 -15.73
N ARG A 61 7.61 -12.21 -16.07
CA ARG A 61 7.08 -11.01 -15.43
C ARG A 61 6.81 -11.21 -13.94
N LEU A 62 6.19 -12.32 -13.54
CA LEU A 62 5.97 -12.64 -12.12
C LEU A 62 7.30 -12.84 -11.36
N LYS A 63 8.31 -13.48 -11.98
CA LYS A 63 9.65 -13.64 -11.39
C LYS A 63 10.37 -12.30 -11.19
N LEU A 64 10.29 -11.40 -12.18
CA LEU A 64 10.85 -10.05 -12.07
C LEU A 64 10.13 -9.22 -11.00
N GLY A 65 8.80 -9.31 -10.93
CA GLY A 65 8.00 -8.67 -9.88
C GLY A 65 8.36 -9.20 -8.47
N LEU A 66 8.60 -10.50 -8.33
CA LEU A 66 9.07 -11.08 -7.07
C LEU A 66 10.44 -10.53 -6.66
N ALA A 67 11.40 -10.44 -7.60
CA ALA A 67 12.71 -9.86 -7.33
C ALA A 67 12.62 -8.38 -6.92
N GLN A 68 11.73 -7.60 -7.52
CA GLN A 68 11.47 -6.21 -7.11
C GLN A 68 10.89 -6.13 -5.69
N LEU A 69 9.98 -7.03 -5.32
CA LEU A 69 9.45 -7.10 -3.95
C LEU A 69 10.55 -7.45 -2.94
N ASP A 70 11.45 -8.37 -3.27
CA ASP A 70 12.58 -8.73 -2.41
C ASP A 70 13.48 -7.52 -2.11
N ILE A 71 13.82 -6.73 -3.15
CA ILE A 71 14.66 -5.54 -2.98
C ILE A 71 13.91 -4.46 -2.19
N LEU A 72 12.61 -4.25 -2.45
CA LEU A 72 11.79 -3.31 -1.71
C LEU A 72 11.78 -3.65 -0.21
N LEU A 73 11.65 -4.94 0.13
CA LEU A 73 11.60 -5.41 1.50
C LEU A 73 12.96 -5.35 2.20
N ALA A 74 14.05 -5.62 1.47
CA ALA A 74 15.41 -5.50 1.98
C ALA A 74 15.75 -4.05 2.35
N ASP A 75 15.35 -3.10 1.52
CA ASP A 75 15.66 -1.67 1.64
C ASP A 75 14.45 -0.83 2.07
N TRP A 76 13.50 -1.42 2.81
CA TRP A 76 12.19 -0.83 3.10
C TRP A 76 12.25 0.61 3.65
N ASP A 77 13.12 0.87 4.63
CA ASP A 77 13.19 2.17 5.30
C ASP A 77 13.72 3.25 4.37
N SER A 78 14.73 2.95 3.54
CA SER A 78 15.23 3.88 2.52
C SER A 78 14.27 4.03 1.35
N ALA A 79 13.57 2.96 0.98
CA ALA A 79 12.67 2.92 -0.15
C ALA A 79 11.40 3.72 0.09
N THR A 80 10.89 3.68 1.33
CA THR A 80 9.67 4.39 1.71
C THR A 80 9.94 5.79 2.25
N LEU A 81 11.19 6.27 2.30
CA LEU A 81 11.54 7.56 2.91
C LEU A 81 11.97 8.57 1.85
N ASN A 82 11.26 9.70 1.79
CA ASN A 82 11.46 10.77 0.83
C ASN A 82 11.91 12.06 1.54
N CYS A 83 13.21 12.40 1.43
CA CYS A 83 13.84 13.58 2.05
C CYS A 83 13.85 14.83 1.18
N LYS A 84 12.99 14.92 0.16
CA LYS A 84 13.07 16.02 -0.82
C LYS A 84 12.40 17.32 -0.36
N TYR A 85 11.84 17.35 0.85
CA TYR A 85 11.12 18.51 1.36
C TYR A 85 12.07 19.42 2.14
N ALA A 86 12.28 20.64 1.65
CA ALA A 86 12.90 21.70 2.45
C ALA A 86 11.80 22.46 3.18
N GLU A 87 11.88 22.56 4.52
CA GLU A 87 10.98 23.44 5.26
C GLU A 87 11.40 24.90 5.03
N VAL A 88 10.58 25.65 4.30
CA VAL A 88 10.72 27.10 4.24
C VAL A 88 10.05 27.65 5.49
N ASN A 89 10.83 28.22 6.41
CA ASN A 89 10.31 28.74 7.67
C ASN A 89 9.26 29.83 7.41
N LYS A 90 7.99 29.57 7.75
CA LYS A 90 6.87 30.48 7.45
C LYS A 90 7.04 31.88 8.05
N GLN A 91 7.75 32.01 9.17
CA GLN A 91 8.04 33.30 9.79
C GLN A 91 8.92 34.19 8.91
N LEU A 92 9.75 33.59 8.03
CA LEU A 92 10.50 34.35 7.04
C LEU A 92 9.58 34.84 5.91
N LEU A 93 8.49 34.13 5.60
CA LEU A 93 7.53 34.48 4.53
C LEU A 93 6.54 35.60 4.89
N GLU A 94 6.56 36.13 6.11
CA GLU A 94 5.74 37.29 6.47
C GLU A 94 6.36 38.57 5.89
N ASP A 95 5.55 39.39 5.20
CA ASP A 95 5.94 40.50 4.30
C ASP A 95 6.92 41.54 4.88
N LYS A 96 7.14 41.55 6.19
CA LYS A 96 8.02 42.50 6.89
C LYS A 96 9.51 42.18 6.76
N ASN A 97 9.87 40.98 6.31
CA ASN A 97 11.26 40.50 6.24
C ASN A 97 11.71 40.17 4.82
N LYS A 98 11.18 40.85 3.80
CA LYS A 98 11.49 40.55 2.38
C LYS A 98 12.99 40.67 2.06
N GLU A 99 13.69 41.63 2.66
CA GLU A 99 15.15 41.77 2.52
C GLU A 99 15.90 40.67 3.28
N ALA A 100 15.47 40.34 4.50
CA ALA A 100 16.03 39.21 5.25
C ALA A 100 15.74 37.84 4.60
N LEU A 101 14.65 37.71 3.82
CA LEU A 101 14.36 36.55 2.98
C LEU A 101 15.30 36.46 1.80
N LEU A 102 15.58 37.57 1.12
CA LEU A 102 16.49 37.59 -0.02
C LEU A 102 17.93 37.35 0.45
N ASP A 103 18.32 37.89 1.61
CA ASP A 103 19.61 37.61 2.26
C ASP A 103 19.68 36.18 2.80
N ALA A 104 18.63 35.67 3.45
CA ALA A 104 18.59 34.27 3.90
C ALA A 104 18.46 33.29 2.72
N ALA A 105 17.89 33.67 1.57
CA ALA A 105 17.84 32.84 0.38
C ALA A 105 19.12 32.94 -0.48
N THR A 106 19.94 33.97 -0.28
CA THR A 106 21.29 34.07 -0.87
C THR A 106 22.36 33.43 0.02
N GLN A 107 22.27 33.59 1.35
CA GLN A 107 23.13 32.91 2.34
C GLN A 107 22.73 31.44 2.54
N ASN A 108 21.43 31.15 2.59
CA ASN A 108 20.88 29.81 2.33
C ASN A 108 20.40 29.78 0.89
N ALA A 109 21.27 30.11 -0.07
CA ALA A 109 21.14 29.47 -1.36
C ALA A 109 20.87 27.99 -1.05
N MET A 110 19.81 27.42 -1.62
CA MET A 110 19.42 26.01 -1.48
C MET A 110 20.53 25.01 -1.91
N PHE A 111 21.78 25.46 -1.98
CA PHE A 111 22.98 24.88 -2.55
C PHE A 111 24.23 24.99 -1.66
N ASP A 112 24.21 25.74 -0.55
CA ASP A 112 25.32 25.65 0.41
C ASP A 112 25.14 24.37 1.22
N LYS A 113 26.02 23.39 0.95
CA LYS A 113 25.94 21.95 1.28
C LYS A 113 25.86 21.59 2.77
N GLY A 114 25.53 22.52 3.67
CA GLY A 114 25.77 22.37 5.11
C GLY A 114 24.57 22.42 6.06
N SER A 115 23.46 23.14 5.76
CA SER A 115 22.47 23.45 6.83
C SER A 115 20.99 23.40 6.46
N THR A 116 20.63 23.05 5.22
CA THR A 116 19.21 22.84 4.89
C THR A 116 18.69 21.63 5.66
N LYS A 117 17.82 21.88 6.65
CA LYS A 117 17.09 20.83 7.35
C LYS A 117 16.15 20.17 6.35
N SER A 118 16.61 19.08 5.73
CA SER A 118 15.74 18.24 4.90
C SER A 118 14.72 17.57 5.81
N ILE A 119 13.44 17.81 5.54
CA ILE A 119 12.37 17.03 6.11
C ILE A 119 12.26 15.75 5.29
N CYS A 120 12.30 14.63 6.01
CA CYS A 120 12.02 13.33 5.44
C CYS A 120 10.58 12.94 5.78
N LYS A 121 9.82 12.60 4.75
CA LYS A 121 8.47 12.07 4.89
C LYS A 121 8.45 10.63 4.39
N ARG A 122 7.73 9.75 5.09
CA ARG A 122 7.46 8.42 4.54
C ARG A 122 6.40 8.49 3.44
N ASP A 123 6.64 7.78 2.35
CA ASP A 123 5.82 7.75 1.14
C ASP A 123 5.39 6.30 0.84
N PRO A 124 4.13 5.94 1.14
CA PRO A 124 3.62 4.60 0.87
C PRO A 124 3.29 4.37 -0.61
N GLU A 125 3.30 5.41 -1.45
CA GLU A 125 2.98 5.27 -2.88
C GLU A 125 3.97 4.35 -3.61
N ILE A 126 5.24 4.30 -3.18
CA ILE A 126 6.23 3.37 -3.73
C ILE A 126 5.79 1.92 -3.54
N VAL A 127 5.28 1.57 -2.36
CA VAL A 127 4.84 0.21 -2.07
C VAL A 127 3.66 -0.17 -2.97
N ARG A 128 2.72 0.77 -3.16
CA ARG A 128 1.55 0.60 -4.03
C ARG A 128 1.95 0.44 -5.49
N LEU A 129 2.97 1.19 -5.92
CA LEU A 129 3.50 1.18 -7.27
C LEU A 129 4.17 -0.16 -7.59
N VAL A 130 5.08 -0.64 -6.72
CA VAL A 130 5.77 -1.92 -6.89
C VAL A 130 4.79 -3.08 -6.96
N LEU A 131 3.73 -3.07 -6.14
CA LEU A 131 2.68 -4.10 -6.17
C LEU A 131 1.67 -3.97 -7.32
N GLY A 132 1.86 -2.99 -8.22
CA GLY A 132 0.95 -2.75 -9.34
C GLY A 132 -0.47 -2.37 -8.91
N LEU A 133 -0.62 -1.72 -7.75
CA LEU A 133 -1.89 -1.15 -7.28
C LEU A 133 -2.15 0.23 -7.87
N THR A 134 -1.09 0.91 -8.33
CA THR A 134 -1.17 2.17 -9.07
C THR A 134 -0.20 2.10 -10.23
N ASP A 135 -0.61 2.63 -11.39
CA ASP A 135 0.22 2.64 -12.59
C ASP A 135 1.13 3.87 -12.65
N LYS A 136 0.85 4.88 -11.79
CA LYS A 136 1.54 6.17 -11.78
C LYS A 136 1.75 6.68 -10.36
N ILE A 137 2.93 7.26 -10.13
CA ILE A 137 3.19 8.08 -8.95
C ILE A 137 2.43 9.40 -9.14
N LYS A 138 1.36 9.61 -8.37
CA LYS A 138 0.57 10.86 -8.42
C LYS A 138 1.24 12.01 -7.65
N GLY A 139 2.28 11.72 -6.87
CA GLY A 139 3.02 12.68 -6.08
C GLY A 139 3.90 13.61 -6.94
N LYS A 140 3.81 14.92 -6.68
CA LYS A 140 4.70 15.93 -7.29
C LYS A 140 6.18 15.76 -6.90
N SER A 141 6.46 14.97 -5.86
CA SER A 141 7.79 14.83 -5.26
C SER A 141 8.76 13.99 -6.10
N GLY A 142 8.26 13.29 -7.12
CA GLY A 142 9.04 12.29 -7.85
C GLY A 142 9.39 11.08 -6.97
N PRO A 143 9.87 9.99 -7.59
CA PRO A 143 10.28 8.81 -6.86
C PRO A 143 11.43 9.13 -5.88
N PRO A 144 11.55 8.42 -4.75
CA PRO A 144 12.70 8.52 -3.86
C PRO A 144 14.00 8.29 -4.63
N ALA A 145 15.11 8.82 -4.12
CA ALA A 145 16.40 8.77 -4.81
C ALA A 145 16.82 7.34 -5.22
N MET A 146 16.49 6.34 -4.39
CA MET A 146 16.70 4.92 -4.67
C MET A 146 15.98 4.41 -5.93
N PHE A 147 14.81 4.96 -6.25
CA PHE A 147 14.01 4.60 -7.43
C PHE A 147 14.28 5.55 -8.61
N ALA A 148 15.05 6.62 -8.38
CA ALA A 148 15.43 7.56 -9.43
C ALA A 148 16.63 7.05 -10.25
N THR A 149 17.48 6.20 -9.67
CA THR A 149 18.63 5.61 -10.37
C THR A 149 18.15 4.64 -11.46
N PRO A 150 18.62 4.78 -12.72
CA PRO A 150 18.36 3.79 -13.78
C PRO A 150 18.79 2.40 -13.31
N GLY A 151 17.89 1.43 -13.35
CA GLY A 151 18.12 0.12 -12.74
C GLY A 151 16.83 -0.66 -12.52
N ILE A 152 16.82 -1.52 -11.52
CA ILE A 152 15.81 -2.58 -11.29
C ILE A 152 14.36 -2.04 -11.21
N TYR A 153 14.18 -0.77 -10.86
CA TYR A 153 12.86 -0.15 -10.72
C TYR A 153 12.46 0.80 -11.86
N ARG A 154 13.37 1.06 -12.79
CA ARG A 154 13.17 2.05 -13.85
C ARG A 154 13.66 1.46 -15.16
N THR A 155 12.83 0.63 -15.75
CA THR A 155 12.85 0.42 -17.20
C THR A 155 12.34 1.67 -17.88
N ASP A 156 12.84 1.90 -19.08
CA ASP A 156 12.59 3.02 -19.99
C ASP A 156 11.08 3.18 -20.26
N GLU A 157 10.37 2.07 -20.11
CA GLU A 157 8.92 1.92 -20.04
C GLU A 157 8.52 1.76 -18.57
N THR A 158 7.73 2.68 -18.05
CA THR A 158 7.24 2.72 -16.65
C THR A 158 6.25 1.60 -16.33
N GLU A 159 6.48 0.39 -16.80
CA GLU A 159 5.59 -0.74 -16.59
C GLU A 159 6.06 -1.56 -15.39
N PHE A 160 5.31 -1.47 -14.30
CA PHE A 160 5.58 -2.27 -13.11
C PHE A 160 5.14 -3.72 -13.37
N TYR A 161 6.03 -4.67 -13.10
CA TYR A 161 5.81 -6.08 -13.46
C TYR A 161 4.59 -6.69 -12.75
N LEU A 162 4.16 -6.17 -11.60
CA LEU A 162 3.01 -6.72 -10.86
C LEU A 162 1.66 -6.09 -11.23
N VAL A 163 1.62 -5.12 -12.15
CA VAL A 163 0.34 -4.59 -12.66
C VAL A 163 -0.43 -5.72 -13.34
N GLY A 164 -1.65 -5.97 -12.89
CA GLY A 164 -2.46 -7.07 -13.43
C GLY A 164 -2.00 -8.48 -13.06
N ALA A 165 -1.05 -8.64 -12.13
CA ALA A 165 -0.58 -9.96 -11.66
C ALA A 165 -1.74 -10.87 -11.23
N ASP A 166 -2.81 -10.31 -10.65
CA ASP A 166 -3.98 -11.08 -10.22
C ASP A 166 -4.61 -11.89 -11.35
N LYS A 167 -4.66 -11.32 -12.57
CA LYS A 167 -5.17 -12.02 -13.76
C LYS A 167 -4.21 -13.12 -14.23
N LEU A 168 -2.90 -12.87 -14.16
CA LEU A 168 -1.88 -13.87 -14.52
C LEU A 168 -1.95 -15.07 -13.57
N ILE A 169 -2.09 -14.80 -12.27
CA ILE A 169 -2.27 -15.82 -11.25
C ILE A 169 -3.62 -16.56 -11.46
N GLU A 170 -4.70 -15.87 -11.81
CA GLU A 170 -5.97 -16.56 -12.09
C GLU A 170 -5.87 -17.47 -13.34
N MET A 171 -5.12 -17.06 -14.37
CA MET A 171 -4.92 -17.88 -15.58
C MET A 171 -4.07 -19.12 -15.30
N GLY A 172 -3.05 -19.02 -14.45
CA GLY A 172 -2.20 -20.15 -14.05
C GLY A 172 -2.93 -21.28 -13.33
N LEU A 173 -4.10 -20.99 -12.74
CA LEU A 173 -4.95 -22.01 -12.13
C LEU A 173 -5.38 -23.09 -13.13
N LYS A 174 -5.53 -22.74 -14.42
CA LYS A 174 -6.06 -23.65 -15.46
C LYS A 174 -5.05 -24.68 -15.94
N THR A 175 -3.79 -24.58 -15.53
CA THR A 175 -2.69 -25.42 -16.04
C THR A 175 -2.21 -26.48 -15.05
N LEU A 176 -2.73 -26.50 -13.82
CA LEU A 176 -2.23 -27.35 -12.73
C LEU A 176 -3.24 -28.45 -12.36
N ASP A 177 -2.90 -29.71 -12.67
CA ASP A 177 -3.71 -30.88 -12.29
C ASP A 177 -3.33 -31.44 -10.89
N ASP A 178 -2.03 -31.50 -10.55
CA ASP A 178 -1.56 -32.25 -9.38
C ASP A 178 -1.36 -31.43 -8.08
N ASN A 179 -1.39 -30.08 -8.16
CA ASN A 179 -1.14 -29.18 -7.01
C ASN A 179 -2.18 -28.06 -6.86
N PHE A 180 -3.41 -28.33 -7.31
CA PHE A 180 -4.49 -27.34 -7.35
C PHE A 180 -4.75 -26.69 -5.98
N ASP A 181 -4.86 -27.48 -4.91
CA ASP A 181 -5.19 -26.97 -3.57
C ASP A 181 -4.10 -26.02 -3.02
N ALA A 182 -2.83 -26.37 -3.22
CA ALA A 182 -1.70 -25.54 -2.78
C ALA A 182 -1.68 -24.21 -3.55
N TYR A 183 -1.98 -24.26 -4.85
CA TYR A 183 -2.06 -23.08 -5.70
C TYR A 183 -3.19 -22.15 -5.28
N VAL A 184 -4.42 -22.69 -5.11
CA VAL A 184 -5.59 -21.92 -4.68
C VAL A 184 -5.32 -21.26 -3.33
N SER A 185 -4.74 -22.00 -2.38
CA SER A 185 -4.40 -21.43 -1.07
C SER A 185 -3.38 -20.29 -1.17
N ALA A 186 -2.37 -20.40 -2.04
CA ALA A 186 -1.40 -19.34 -2.27
C ALA A 186 -2.02 -18.12 -2.97
N GLN A 187 -2.92 -18.35 -3.94
CA GLN A 187 -3.67 -17.29 -4.63
C GLN A 187 -4.58 -16.52 -3.66
N GLU A 188 -5.31 -17.21 -2.80
CA GLU A 188 -6.18 -16.56 -1.81
C GLU A 188 -5.37 -15.70 -0.84
N ARG A 189 -4.25 -16.21 -0.33
CA ARG A 189 -3.34 -15.46 0.54
C ARG A 189 -2.76 -14.24 -0.17
N TRP A 190 -2.41 -14.36 -1.44
CA TRP A 190 -1.95 -13.24 -2.26
C TRP A 190 -3.03 -12.14 -2.34
N ILE A 191 -4.26 -12.49 -2.69
CA ILE A 191 -5.37 -11.53 -2.83
C ILE A 191 -5.70 -10.86 -1.50
N GLU A 192 -5.74 -11.63 -0.41
CA GLU A 192 -6.01 -11.12 0.94
C GLU A 192 -4.90 -10.15 1.39
N ALA A 193 -3.64 -10.58 1.33
CA ALA A 193 -2.49 -9.76 1.72
C ALA A 193 -2.40 -8.49 0.88
N LYS A 194 -2.61 -8.58 -0.44
CA LYS A 194 -2.57 -7.44 -1.36
C LYS A 194 -3.67 -6.43 -1.04
N SER A 195 -4.88 -6.91 -0.71
CA SER A 195 -6.00 -6.06 -0.32
C SER A 195 -5.76 -5.37 1.02
N ALA A 196 -5.24 -6.11 2.01
CA ALA A 196 -4.88 -5.55 3.31
C ALA A 196 -3.77 -4.50 3.19
N LEU A 197 -2.73 -4.77 2.40
CA LEU A 197 -1.68 -3.82 2.07
C LEU A 197 -2.23 -2.57 1.39
N ASN A 198 -3.12 -2.72 0.41
CA ASN A 198 -3.75 -1.58 -0.27
C ASN A 198 -4.46 -0.67 0.74
N GLY A 199 -5.18 -1.25 1.70
CA GLY A 199 -5.81 -0.51 2.80
C GLY A 199 -4.80 0.19 3.70
N MET A 200 -3.80 -0.54 4.21
CA MET A 200 -2.81 0.00 5.16
C MET A 200 -1.92 1.08 4.53
N SER A 201 -1.48 0.86 3.29
CA SER A 201 -0.68 1.84 2.54
C SER A 201 -1.48 3.11 2.27
N TYR A 202 -2.76 2.99 1.92
CA TYR A 202 -3.63 4.15 1.74
C TYR A 202 -3.81 4.94 3.05
N VAL A 203 -4.10 4.25 4.16
CA VAL A 203 -4.26 4.87 5.47
C VAL A 203 -2.96 5.55 5.93
N SER A 204 -1.81 4.91 5.72
CA SER A 204 -0.51 5.50 6.09
C SER A 204 -0.26 6.83 5.36
N GLY A 205 -0.66 6.97 4.09
CA GLY A 205 -0.47 8.21 3.35
C GLY A 205 -1.24 9.40 3.93
N VAL A 206 -2.39 9.13 4.56
CA VAL A 206 -3.24 10.13 5.22
C VAL A 206 -2.83 10.36 6.67
N ALA A 207 -2.52 9.29 7.42
CA ALA A 207 -2.21 9.36 8.85
C ALA A 207 -0.79 9.89 9.12
N ASP A 208 0.20 9.52 8.29
CA ASP A 208 1.60 9.95 8.46
C ASP A 208 1.87 11.37 7.93
N LEU A 209 0.85 12.11 7.49
CA LEU A 209 0.98 13.56 7.27
C LEU A 209 1.35 14.31 8.57
N GLY A 210 1.04 13.74 9.74
CA GLY A 210 1.42 14.30 11.05
C GLY A 210 2.83 13.95 11.52
N ALA A 211 3.47 12.93 10.95
CA ALA A 211 4.81 12.46 11.34
C ALA A 211 5.89 13.13 10.48
N ILE A 212 5.95 14.46 10.53
CA ILE A 212 7.04 15.24 9.92
C ILE A 212 8.29 15.03 10.80
N LEU A 213 9.27 14.29 10.29
CA LEU A 213 10.54 14.07 10.99
C LEU A 213 11.52 15.20 10.70
N GLN A 214 12.04 15.82 11.76
CA GLN A 214 13.26 16.63 11.66
C GLN A 214 14.45 15.67 11.56
N ALA A 215 15.27 15.80 10.51
CA ALA A 215 16.41 14.92 10.26
C ALA A 215 17.46 14.88 11.40
N SER A 216 17.44 15.85 12.33
CA SER A 216 18.39 15.93 13.45
C SER A 216 18.09 15.00 14.62
N ASP A 217 16.85 14.51 14.76
CA ASP A 217 16.43 13.63 15.86
C ASP A 217 15.93 12.29 15.31
N ALA A 218 16.83 11.56 14.64
CA ALA A 218 16.58 10.30 13.94
C ALA A 218 16.21 9.09 14.85
N LYS A 219 15.44 9.31 15.91
CA LYS A 219 14.67 8.23 16.53
C LYS A 219 13.45 8.00 15.66
N SER A 220 13.42 6.82 15.02
CA SER A 220 12.30 6.35 14.21
C SER A 220 10.96 6.65 14.92
N PRO A 221 10.02 7.36 14.28
CA PRO A 221 8.78 7.79 14.94
C PRO A 221 8.04 6.55 15.45
N SER A 222 7.65 6.55 16.72
CA SER A 222 7.01 5.40 17.36
C SER A 222 5.60 5.09 16.87
N ASN A 223 5.10 5.79 15.84
CA ASN A 223 3.69 5.76 15.44
C ASN A 223 3.45 5.36 13.98
N SER A 224 4.43 4.80 13.27
CA SER A 224 4.25 4.32 11.89
C SER A 224 3.49 3.00 11.75
N GLY A 225 2.62 2.67 12.71
CA GLY A 225 1.99 1.34 12.80
C GLY A 225 1.31 0.90 11.51
N TYR A 226 0.76 1.82 10.71
CA TYR A 226 0.16 1.48 9.41
C TYR A 226 1.17 1.13 8.32
N LEU A 227 2.31 1.83 8.26
CA LEU A 227 3.35 1.51 7.27
C LEU A 227 4.08 0.22 7.65
N ASP A 228 4.32 -0.01 8.95
CA ASP A 228 4.90 -1.26 9.44
C ASP A 228 3.94 -2.44 9.22
N ALA A 229 2.64 -2.23 9.42
CA ALA A 229 1.62 -3.21 9.01
C ALA A 229 1.62 -3.43 7.49
N SER A 230 1.81 -2.38 6.68
CA SER A 230 1.95 -2.52 5.22
C SER A 230 3.16 -3.37 4.85
N LYS A 231 4.29 -3.23 5.58
CA LYS A 231 5.47 -4.08 5.38
C LYS A 231 5.17 -5.55 5.62
N LEU A 232 4.47 -5.86 6.71
CA LEU A 232 4.07 -7.24 7.02
C LEU A 232 3.22 -7.86 5.90
N TYR A 233 2.24 -7.11 5.36
CA TYR A 233 1.44 -7.61 4.24
C TYR A 233 2.25 -7.70 2.93
N ALA A 234 3.26 -6.85 2.73
CA ALA A 234 4.16 -6.95 1.58
C ALA A 234 5.01 -8.23 1.65
N GLU A 235 5.47 -8.62 2.84
CA GLU A 235 6.15 -9.90 3.08
C GLU A 235 5.22 -11.09 2.77
N GLN A 236 3.97 -11.03 3.20
CA GLN A 236 2.97 -12.06 2.89
C GLN A 236 2.67 -12.15 1.38
N CYS A 237 2.59 -11.01 0.69
CA CYS A 237 2.47 -10.97 -0.77
C CYS A 237 3.67 -11.66 -1.43
N ARG A 238 4.90 -11.29 -1.05
CA ARG A 238 6.12 -11.93 -1.57
C ARG A 238 6.10 -13.43 -1.35
N ASP A 239 5.80 -13.89 -0.14
CA ASP A 239 5.86 -15.31 0.21
C ASP A 239 4.80 -16.11 -0.56
N SER A 240 3.58 -15.56 -0.69
CA SER A 240 2.51 -16.17 -1.49
C SER A 240 2.87 -16.22 -2.97
N LEU A 241 3.42 -15.13 -3.52
CA LEU A 241 3.85 -15.06 -4.92
C LEU A 241 4.99 -16.03 -5.20
N LYS A 242 5.93 -16.21 -4.26
CA LYS A 242 7.01 -17.18 -4.36
C LYS A 242 6.50 -18.61 -4.51
N ILE A 243 5.44 -18.96 -3.77
CA ILE A 243 4.77 -20.26 -3.91
C ILE A 243 4.10 -20.37 -5.28
N VAL A 244 3.34 -19.36 -5.69
CA VAL A 244 2.67 -19.34 -7.02
C VAL A 244 3.68 -19.49 -8.15
N VAL A 245 4.76 -18.71 -8.15
CA VAL A 245 5.84 -18.79 -9.16
C VAL A 245 6.55 -20.14 -9.12
N GLY A 246 6.74 -20.72 -7.93
CA GLY A 246 7.30 -22.06 -7.79
C GLY A 246 6.40 -23.13 -8.40
N LEU A 247 5.09 -23.02 -8.23
CA LEU A 247 4.11 -23.96 -8.80
C LEU A 247 3.94 -23.80 -10.31
N LEU A 248 4.01 -22.57 -10.84
CA LEU A 248 3.90 -22.30 -12.28
C LEU A 248 5.21 -22.49 -13.05
N GLY A 249 6.35 -22.41 -12.36
CA GLY A 249 7.68 -22.48 -12.93
C GLY A 249 8.42 -23.81 -12.70
N LEU A 250 7.71 -24.81 -12.17
CA LEU A 250 8.08 -26.22 -12.20
C LEU A 250 7.78 -26.82 -13.59
#